data_AF-A0A3P3UBA9-F1
#
_entry.id   AF-A0A3P3UBA9-F1
#
_cell.length_a   1.000
_cell.length_b   1.000
_cell.length_c   1.000
_cell.angle_alpha   90.00
_cell.angle_beta   90.00
_cell.angle_gamma   90.00
#
_symmetry.space_group_name_H-M   'P 1'
#
loop_
_entity.id
_entity.type
_entity.pdbx_description
1 polymer ?
#
loop_
_entity_poly.entity_id
_entity_poly.type
_entity_poly.pdbx_seq_one_letter_code
_entity_poly.pdbx_strand_id
1 'polypeptide(L)'
;MKKLFALLMALVMIFGFLPQTPANAASAPPSTWQEHWFEHKELLKLAYYDDEVAVYFDDDINPNQANWIYSTAADVWRYTKQTYGPMGGDGRLYVVVHNKKYSGGHPGYYYNADHDYRNVIDIGGSDFSSRGGWNLDILVHEIAHIVEFAANGAKGSPAFRLWGDSKWAEIYQYDVYKALGYDSEAKRIYNSFISTSENFPRAGTYWFKNWFYPVYDNYGKNQALTRFFQLLAQYFPRNSAGYFTRDLNMGEYVHFMSGAAKADLKSLASGAFGWTNEYESQYQAARKEFPQISYGGDVTISEGAVFYGDANYGGFAVALGVGTYNYNEMIKAGIPNDKLSSVKVTPGIKVTLYEDANFGGGKVVITSDTAYLGDFNDKTSSLKVERIPAFYVDANYKGNSVSLEAGSYNVADLIAKGIPNDSISSVKVPSGYKVTLYEHKDFQGASKVLLADTSYVGDDFNDKTSSIKIERVN
;
A
#
# COMPACT_ATOMS: atom_id res chain seq x y z
N MET A 1 -14.98 53.43 24.96
CA MET A 1 -13.76 53.01 25.69
C MET A 1 -14.07 51.67 26.34
N LYS A 2 -13.41 50.53 26.13
CA LYS A 2 -12.29 50.06 25.30
C LYS A 2 -12.67 48.62 24.89
N LYS A 3 -12.33 48.23 23.67
CA LYS A 3 -12.55 46.90 23.09
C LYS A 3 -11.57 45.90 23.71
N LEU A 4 -12.04 44.71 24.10
CA LEU A 4 -11.19 43.55 24.34
C LEU A 4 -11.12 42.76 23.04
N PHE A 5 -9.97 42.83 22.36
CA PHE A 5 -9.62 41.94 21.26
C PHE A 5 -8.86 40.75 21.87
N ALA A 6 -9.42 39.56 21.75
CA ALA A 6 -8.69 38.32 21.99
C ALA A 6 -7.75 38.11 20.78
N LEU A 7 -6.44 38.25 21.03
CA LEU A 7 -5.41 37.93 20.06
C LEU A 7 -5.22 36.41 20.06
N LEU A 8 -5.83 35.74 19.08
CA LEU A 8 -5.54 34.33 18.80
C LEU A 8 -4.13 34.26 18.21
N MET A 9 -3.16 33.82 19.00
CA MET A 9 -1.78 33.63 18.56
C MET A 9 -1.75 32.39 17.65
N ALA A 10 -1.86 32.60 16.34
CA ALA A 10 -1.60 31.58 15.34
C ALA A 10 -0.12 31.22 15.38
N LEU A 11 0.21 30.09 16.01
CA LEU A 11 1.53 29.47 15.93
C LEU A 11 1.67 28.87 14.53
N VAL A 12 2.14 29.67 13.58
CA VAL A 12 2.59 29.19 12.28
C VAL A 12 3.90 28.43 12.55
N MET A 13 3.84 27.10 12.62
CA MET A 13 5.04 26.26 12.46
C MET A 13 5.53 26.39 11.02
N ILE A 14 6.34 27.40 10.77
CA ILE A 14 7.25 27.40 9.63
C ILE A 14 8.29 26.31 9.95
N PHE A 15 8.15 25.13 9.34
CA PHE A 15 9.28 24.22 9.19
C PHE A 15 10.29 24.90 8.28
N GLY A 16 11.14 25.74 8.87
CA GLY A 16 12.36 26.16 8.22
C GLY A 16 13.18 24.90 7.97
N PHE A 17 13.44 24.59 6.71
CA PHE A 17 14.56 23.75 6.34
C PHE A 17 15.80 24.44 6.89
N LEU A 18 16.22 24.08 8.09
CA LEU A 18 17.59 24.29 8.51
C LEU A 18 18.44 23.55 7.46
N PRO A 19 19.41 24.20 6.81
CA PRO A 19 20.37 23.47 6.01
C PRO A 19 20.99 22.42 6.93
N GLN A 20 20.73 21.16 6.65
CA GLN A 20 21.49 20.09 7.28
C GLN A 20 22.96 20.41 7.01
N THR A 21 23.73 20.58 8.08
CA THR A 21 25.18 20.56 8.01
C THR A 21 25.57 19.36 7.16
N PRO A 22 26.33 19.52 6.06
CA PRO A 22 26.74 18.39 5.26
C PRO A 22 27.41 17.38 6.20
N ALA A 23 26.93 16.14 6.17
CA ALA A 23 27.61 15.05 6.84
C ALA A 23 29.09 15.14 6.46
N ASN A 24 29.98 15.18 7.45
CA ASN A 24 31.42 15.18 7.21
C ASN A 24 31.74 14.15 6.12
N ALA A 25 32.41 14.58 5.04
CA ALA A 25 32.82 13.69 3.95
C ALA A 25 33.45 12.44 4.58
N ALA A 26 32.85 11.27 4.32
CA ALA A 26 33.33 10.03 4.92
C ALA A 26 34.81 9.87 4.58
N SER A 27 35.64 9.51 5.56
CA SER A 27 37.09 9.37 5.38
C SER A 27 37.40 8.51 4.16
N ALA A 28 38.47 8.83 3.43
CA ALA A 28 38.87 8.06 2.25
C ALA A 28 38.95 6.55 2.59
N PRO A 29 38.34 5.67 1.78
CA PRO A 29 38.47 4.22 1.95
C PRO A 29 39.94 3.77 1.88
N PRO A 30 40.31 2.64 2.51
CA PRO A 30 41.68 2.14 2.45
C PRO A 30 42.08 1.81 1.01
N SER A 31 43.33 2.12 0.63
CA SER A 31 43.84 1.87 -0.72
C SER A 31 43.90 0.38 -1.10
N THR A 32 43.94 -0.49 -0.09
CA THR A 32 43.89 -1.95 -0.25
C THR A 32 42.98 -2.54 0.81
N TRP A 33 42.34 -3.67 0.50
CA TRP A 33 41.47 -4.39 1.42
C TRP A 33 41.67 -5.89 1.26
N GLN A 34 42.02 -6.56 2.35
CA GLN A 34 42.23 -8.00 2.36
C GLN A 34 40.90 -8.70 2.59
N GLU A 35 40.49 -9.58 1.68
CA GLU A 35 39.30 -10.41 1.89
C GLU A 35 39.55 -11.43 3.00
N HIS A 36 38.50 -11.69 3.78
CA HIS A 36 38.50 -12.65 4.88
C HIS A 36 37.16 -13.36 5.09
N TRP A 37 36.26 -13.30 4.11
CA TRP A 37 34.97 -14.00 4.09
C TRP A 37 35.05 -15.28 3.25
N PHE A 38 34.31 -16.32 3.65
CA PHE A 38 34.29 -17.64 2.99
C PHE A 38 35.70 -18.18 2.63
N GLU A 39 35.90 -18.65 1.39
CA GLU A 39 37.19 -19.04 0.83
C GLU A 39 38.00 -17.88 0.23
N HIS A 40 37.43 -16.67 0.18
CA HIS A 40 38.04 -15.49 -0.44
C HIS A 40 39.25 -15.00 0.38
N LYS A 41 40.36 -14.74 -0.32
CA LYS A 41 41.64 -14.33 0.27
C LYS A 41 42.39 -13.32 -0.60
N GLU A 42 41.71 -12.67 -1.54
CA GLU A 42 42.38 -11.75 -2.46
C GLU A 42 42.76 -10.46 -1.75
N LEU A 43 43.85 -9.86 -2.20
CA LEU A 43 44.20 -8.49 -1.82
C LEU A 43 43.57 -7.54 -2.84
N LEU A 44 42.46 -6.93 -2.45
CA LEU A 44 41.74 -5.99 -3.28
C LEU A 44 42.44 -4.62 -3.28
N LYS A 45 42.41 -3.95 -4.43
CA LYS A 45 42.98 -2.61 -4.66
C LYS A 45 41.86 -1.64 -4.98
N LEU A 46 41.87 -0.50 -4.30
CA LEU A 46 40.89 0.57 -4.53
C LEU A 46 41.09 1.16 -5.93
N ALA A 47 40.05 1.04 -6.76
CA ALA A 47 40.06 1.50 -8.15
C ALA A 47 39.37 2.87 -8.30
N TYR A 48 38.32 3.12 -7.52
CA TYR A 48 37.56 4.38 -7.52
C TYR A 48 36.82 4.56 -6.19
N TYR A 49 36.59 5.80 -5.77
CA TYR A 49 35.61 6.10 -4.73
C TYR A 49 35.05 7.52 -4.85
N ASP A 50 33.84 7.70 -4.31
CA ASP A 50 33.21 9.00 -4.05
C ASP A 50 32.38 8.91 -2.76
N ASP A 51 31.39 9.79 -2.57
CA ASP A 51 30.51 9.77 -1.39
C ASP A 51 29.47 8.64 -1.43
N GLU A 52 29.23 8.04 -2.59
CA GLU A 52 28.26 6.96 -2.79
C GLU A 52 28.92 5.58 -2.74
N VAL A 53 30.08 5.42 -3.37
CA VAL A 53 30.70 4.10 -3.57
C VAL A 53 32.19 4.08 -3.28
N ALA A 54 32.70 2.89 -2.96
CA ALA A 54 34.11 2.54 -3.04
C ALA A 54 34.24 1.25 -3.84
N VAL A 55 34.94 1.29 -4.98
CA VAL A 55 35.07 0.17 -5.90
C VAL A 55 36.46 -0.43 -5.83
N TYR A 56 36.50 -1.73 -5.58
CA TYR A 56 37.68 -2.53 -5.34
C TYR A 56 37.78 -3.65 -6.37
N PHE A 57 38.99 -3.86 -6.88
CA PHE A 57 39.31 -4.91 -7.84
C PHE A 57 40.46 -5.76 -7.32
N ASP A 58 40.45 -7.04 -7.65
CA ASP A 58 41.66 -7.85 -7.58
C ASP A 58 42.58 -7.57 -8.80
N ASP A 59 43.71 -8.28 -8.87
CA ASP A 59 44.69 -8.12 -9.93
C ASP A 59 44.25 -8.68 -11.30
N ASP A 60 43.11 -9.38 -11.37
CA ASP A 60 42.61 -10.00 -12.60
C ASP A 60 41.68 -9.07 -13.38
N ILE A 61 41.25 -7.94 -12.80
CA ILE A 61 40.43 -6.92 -13.45
C ILE A 61 41.32 -5.76 -13.94
N ASN A 62 41.18 -5.40 -15.22
CA ASN A 62 41.72 -4.15 -15.73
C ASN A 62 40.74 -2.99 -15.41
N PRO A 63 41.12 -2.02 -14.55
CA PRO A 63 40.20 -0.96 -14.14
C PRO A 63 39.67 -0.12 -15.30
N ASN A 64 40.43 -0.01 -16.40
CA ASN A 64 40.00 0.75 -17.58
C ASN A 64 38.90 0.03 -18.39
N GLN A 65 38.75 -1.28 -18.23
CA GLN A 65 37.73 -2.07 -18.93
C GLN A 65 36.45 -2.21 -18.10
N ALA A 66 36.55 -2.12 -16.76
CA ALA A 66 35.42 -2.20 -15.83
C ALA A 66 34.98 -0.83 -15.27
N ASN A 67 35.49 0.29 -15.80
CA ASN A 67 35.22 1.63 -15.25
C ASN A 67 33.74 2.07 -15.31
N TRP A 68 32.91 1.42 -16.14
CA TRP A 68 31.47 1.67 -16.17
C TRP A 68 30.79 1.38 -14.82
N ILE A 69 31.39 0.50 -14.01
CA ILE A 69 30.90 0.12 -12.67
C ILE A 69 30.86 1.33 -11.74
N TYR A 70 31.81 2.26 -11.86
CA TYR A 70 31.95 3.39 -10.93
C TYR A 70 30.69 4.24 -10.86
N SER A 71 30.32 4.88 -11.98
CA SER A 71 29.13 5.73 -12.04
C SER A 71 27.85 4.92 -11.94
N THR A 72 27.81 3.71 -12.50
CA THR A 72 26.61 2.87 -12.47
C THR A 72 26.26 2.44 -11.05
N ALA A 73 27.24 1.96 -10.27
CA ALA A 73 27.02 1.59 -8.87
C ALA A 73 26.64 2.82 -8.04
N ALA A 74 27.28 3.97 -8.27
CA ALA A 74 26.94 5.21 -7.59
C ALA A 74 25.50 5.67 -7.86
N ASP A 75 25.04 5.62 -9.11
CA ASP A 75 23.69 6.02 -9.49
C ASP A 75 22.63 5.06 -8.93
N VAL A 76 22.89 3.75 -8.98
CA VAL A 76 22.00 2.74 -8.40
C VAL A 76 21.94 2.94 -6.89
N TRP A 77 23.07 3.01 -6.19
CA TRP A 77 23.11 3.19 -4.74
C TRP A 77 22.45 4.48 -4.27
N ARG A 78 22.66 5.58 -4.99
CA ARG A 78 22.00 6.85 -4.72
C ARG A 78 20.47 6.71 -4.82
N TYR A 79 19.98 6.08 -5.89
CA TYR A 79 18.55 5.78 -6.03
C TYR A 79 18.04 4.88 -4.89
N THR A 80 18.80 3.84 -4.54
CA THR A 80 18.48 2.92 -3.45
C THR A 80 18.25 3.67 -2.15
N LYS A 81 19.22 4.52 -1.75
CA LYS A 81 19.13 5.29 -0.50
C LYS A 81 17.98 6.30 -0.52
N GLN A 82 17.73 6.94 -1.66
CA GLN A 82 16.63 7.90 -1.81
C GLN A 82 15.24 7.23 -1.70
N THR A 83 15.11 5.99 -2.18
CA THR A 83 13.82 5.30 -2.29
C THR A 83 13.53 4.38 -1.09
N TYR A 84 14.54 3.62 -0.65
CA TYR A 84 14.42 2.57 0.37
C TYR A 84 14.97 3.00 1.74
N GLY A 85 15.53 4.21 1.82
CA GLY A 85 16.07 4.79 3.04
C GLY A 85 17.55 4.46 3.26
N PRO A 86 18.14 5.00 4.35
CA PRO A 86 19.55 4.79 4.65
C PRO A 86 19.81 3.33 5.07
N MET A 87 20.91 2.77 4.58
CA MET A 87 21.34 1.39 4.83
C MET A 87 22.38 1.27 5.96
N GLY A 88 22.35 2.21 6.91
CA GLY A 88 23.35 2.28 7.99
C GLY A 88 24.79 2.49 7.48
N GLY A 89 25.76 2.14 8.33
CA GLY A 89 27.19 2.26 8.02
C GLY A 89 27.65 3.69 7.80
N ASP A 90 28.69 3.85 6.98
CA ASP A 90 29.25 5.14 6.55
C ASP A 90 28.50 5.77 5.35
N GLY A 91 27.42 5.12 4.90
CA GLY A 91 26.61 5.57 3.77
C GLY A 91 27.13 5.16 2.39
N ARG A 92 28.31 4.54 2.29
CA ARG A 92 28.85 4.03 1.02
C ARG A 92 28.43 2.59 0.75
N LEU A 93 28.37 2.26 -0.53
CA LEU A 93 28.40 0.89 -1.03
C LEU A 93 29.84 0.52 -1.40
N TYR A 94 30.33 -0.59 -0.87
CA TYR A 94 31.62 -1.16 -1.20
C TYR A 94 31.42 -2.23 -2.27
N VAL A 95 31.97 -2.01 -3.46
CA VAL A 95 31.79 -2.90 -4.62
C VAL A 95 33.09 -3.66 -4.83
N VAL A 96 33.06 -4.97 -4.71
CA VAL A 96 34.17 -5.89 -5.01
C VAL A 96 33.84 -6.62 -6.30
N VAL A 97 34.80 -6.66 -7.24
CA VAL A 97 34.60 -7.31 -8.55
C VAL A 97 35.76 -8.22 -8.88
N HIS A 98 35.44 -9.45 -9.26
CA HIS A 98 36.37 -10.50 -9.64
C HIS A 98 36.22 -10.91 -11.10
N ASN A 99 37.34 -11.08 -11.81
CA ASN A 99 37.32 -11.56 -13.20
C ASN A 99 37.33 -13.09 -13.25
N LYS A 100 36.30 -13.71 -13.83
CA LYS A 100 36.27 -15.17 -14.14
C LYS A 100 36.57 -16.13 -12.96
N LYS A 101 36.42 -15.65 -11.72
CA LYS A 101 36.44 -16.45 -10.47
C LYS A 101 35.31 -16.00 -9.56
N TYR A 102 35.02 -16.80 -8.52
CA TYR A 102 33.94 -16.56 -7.56
C TYR A 102 32.60 -16.25 -8.24
N SER A 103 32.07 -17.23 -8.98
CA SER A 103 30.90 -17.03 -9.83
C SER A 103 29.64 -16.70 -9.02
N GLY A 104 28.94 -15.64 -9.45
CA GLY A 104 27.71 -15.18 -8.80
C GLY A 104 27.95 -13.85 -8.07
N GLY A 105 27.18 -13.63 -7.02
CA GLY A 105 27.40 -12.51 -6.11
C GLY A 105 27.06 -12.88 -4.68
N HIS A 106 27.57 -12.04 -3.77
CA HIS A 106 27.34 -12.15 -2.35
C HIS A 106 27.28 -10.76 -1.69
N PRO A 107 26.31 -10.51 -0.81
CA PRO A 107 26.20 -9.25 -0.09
C PRO A 107 26.81 -9.30 1.31
N GLY A 108 27.50 -8.23 1.71
CA GLY A 108 27.85 -7.93 3.10
C GLY A 108 27.05 -6.75 3.63
N TYR A 109 26.76 -6.73 4.93
CA TYR A 109 25.94 -5.68 5.55
C TYR A 109 26.75 -4.88 6.57
N TYR A 110 26.39 -3.61 6.77
CA TYR A 110 27.12 -2.71 7.69
C TYR A 110 27.26 -3.20 9.14
N TYR A 111 26.52 -4.23 9.55
CA TYR A 111 26.57 -4.82 10.88
C TYR A 111 27.35 -6.14 10.95
N ASN A 112 27.92 -6.60 9.82
CA ASN A 112 28.68 -7.84 9.71
C ASN A 112 30.18 -7.60 9.93
N ALA A 113 30.74 -8.25 10.94
CA ALA A 113 32.18 -8.15 11.24
C ALA A 113 33.04 -8.81 10.16
N ASP A 114 32.53 -9.88 9.54
CA ASP A 114 33.12 -10.61 8.42
C ASP A 114 33.23 -9.77 7.13
N HIS A 115 32.60 -8.60 7.09
CA HIS A 115 32.68 -7.63 5.99
C HIS A 115 33.12 -6.24 6.50
N ASP A 116 33.83 -6.20 7.63
CA ASP A 116 34.38 -4.97 8.23
C ASP A 116 33.34 -3.89 8.49
N TYR A 117 32.10 -4.30 8.80
CA TYR A 117 30.98 -3.40 9.06
C TYR A 117 30.63 -2.48 7.89
N ARG A 118 30.77 -2.98 6.66
CA ARG A 118 30.45 -2.27 5.41
C ARG A 118 29.24 -2.88 4.70
N ASN A 119 28.50 -2.05 3.96
CA ASN A 119 27.56 -2.55 2.97
C ASN A 119 28.37 -2.93 1.73
N VAL A 120 28.44 -4.22 1.41
CA VAL A 120 29.31 -4.80 0.39
C VAL A 120 28.46 -5.51 -0.65
N ILE A 121 28.80 -5.35 -1.91
CA ILE A 121 28.49 -6.34 -2.94
C ILE A 121 29.80 -6.91 -3.44
N ASP A 122 29.89 -8.23 -3.51
CA ASP A 122 31.01 -8.98 -4.06
C ASP A 122 30.48 -9.76 -5.26
N ILE A 123 30.97 -9.47 -6.46
CA ILE A 123 30.46 -10.02 -7.72
C ILE A 123 31.58 -10.60 -8.58
N GLY A 124 31.32 -11.75 -9.21
CA GLY A 124 32.32 -12.46 -10.00
C GLY A 124 31.75 -13.34 -11.11
N GLY A 125 32.63 -14.15 -11.72
CA GLY A 125 32.26 -15.12 -12.75
C GLY A 125 32.06 -14.58 -14.17
N SER A 126 32.36 -13.30 -14.42
CA SER A 126 32.26 -12.66 -15.75
C SER A 126 33.52 -11.87 -16.10
N ASP A 127 33.60 -11.33 -17.32
CA ASP A 127 34.73 -10.49 -17.79
C ASP A 127 34.58 -8.99 -17.50
N PHE A 128 33.39 -8.55 -17.06
CA PHE A 128 33.00 -7.18 -16.69
C PHE A 128 33.45 -6.07 -17.66
N SER A 129 33.82 -6.42 -18.90
CA SER A 129 34.31 -5.50 -19.93
C SER A 129 33.18 -4.72 -20.62
N SER A 130 31.94 -5.17 -20.41
CA SER A 130 30.74 -4.53 -20.91
C SER A 130 29.71 -4.39 -19.79
N ARG A 131 28.93 -3.31 -19.85
CA ARG A 131 27.93 -2.98 -18.83
C ARG A 131 26.68 -3.85 -18.90
N GLY A 132 26.09 -4.04 -20.08
CA GLY A 132 24.74 -4.57 -20.23
C GLY A 132 24.58 -6.06 -19.88
N GLY A 133 23.33 -6.52 -19.91
CA GLY A 133 23.01 -7.93 -19.66
C GLY A 133 23.37 -8.37 -18.24
N TRP A 134 23.95 -9.57 -18.11
CA TRP A 134 24.22 -10.20 -16.82
C TRP A 134 25.11 -9.34 -15.90
N ASN A 135 26.08 -8.61 -16.45
CA ASN A 135 27.00 -7.79 -15.66
C ASN A 135 26.28 -6.65 -14.92
N LEU A 136 25.31 -5.99 -15.56
CA LEU A 136 24.46 -5.00 -14.90
C LEU A 136 23.50 -5.68 -13.92
N ASP A 137 22.91 -6.79 -14.35
CA ASP A 137 21.92 -7.52 -13.56
C ASP A 137 22.50 -7.96 -12.22
N ILE A 138 23.66 -8.61 -12.18
CA ILE A 138 24.29 -9.05 -10.91
C ILE A 138 24.62 -7.87 -10.00
N LEU A 139 25.15 -6.78 -10.56
CA LEU A 139 25.49 -5.60 -9.78
C LEU A 139 24.26 -5.01 -9.08
N VAL A 140 23.14 -4.88 -9.81
CA VAL A 140 21.90 -4.32 -9.23
C VAL A 140 21.21 -5.33 -8.32
N HIS A 141 21.30 -6.62 -8.64
CA HIS A 141 20.76 -7.71 -7.84
C HIS A 141 21.35 -7.73 -6.43
N GLU A 142 22.68 -7.70 -6.29
CA GLU A 142 23.32 -7.76 -4.98
C GLU A 142 22.99 -6.54 -4.10
N ILE A 143 22.78 -5.37 -4.72
CA ILE A 143 22.32 -4.17 -3.99
C ILE A 143 20.89 -4.39 -3.43
N ALA A 144 20.06 -5.17 -4.11
CA ALA A 144 18.72 -5.51 -3.63
C ALA A 144 18.76 -6.28 -2.31
N HIS A 145 19.74 -7.16 -2.11
CA HIS A 145 19.90 -7.88 -0.84
C HIS A 145 20.30 -6.94 0.30
N ILE A 146 21.08 -5.88 0.04
CA ILE A 146 21.36 -4.87 1.06
C ILE A 146 20.07 -4.18 1.49
N VAL A 147 19.17 -3.82 0.56
CA VAL A 147 17.83 -3.32 0.91
C VAL A 147 17.09 -4.33 1.79
N GLU A 148 17.09 -5.58 1.35
CA GLU A 148 16.33 -6.65 1.99
C GLU A 148 16.76 -6.92 3.44
N PHE A 149 18.06 -6.81 3.73
CA PHE A 149 18.64 -7.18 5.02
C PHE A 149 19.02 -6.00 5.93
N ALA A 150 19.12 -4.78 5.40
CA ALA A 150 19.62 -3.62 6.16
C ALA A 150 18.72 -2.36 6.13
N ALA A 151 17.60 -2.38 5.41
CA ALA A 151 16.74 -1.21 5.30
C ALA A 151 16.10 -0.80 6.64
N ASN A 152 15.90 0.51 6.81
CA ASN A 152 15.17 1.11 7.93
C ASN A 152 15.74 0.74 9.32
N GLY A 153 17.05 0.47 9.39
CA GLY A 153 17.73 0.10 10.64
C GLY A 153 17.30 -1.27 11.20
N ALA A 154 16.58 -2.08 10.41
CA ALA A 154 16.33 -3.47 10.74
C ALA A 154 17.47 -4.36 10.20
N LYS A 155 17.65 -5.53 10.82
CA LYS A 155 18.68 -6.50 10.45
C LYS A 155 18.07 -7.86 10.14
N GLY A 156 18.41 -8.42 8.99
CA GLY A 156 17.87 -9.69 8.49
C GLY A 156 16.68 -9.53 7.55
N SER A 157 16.34 -10.61 6.82
CA SER A 157 15.18 -10.67 5.93
C SER A 157 14.19 -11.73 6.41
N PRO A 158 13.09 -11.35 7.09
CA PRO A 158 12.11 -12.30 7.59
C PRO A 158 11.23 -12.87 6.46
N ALA A 159 11.27 -12.30 5.25
CA ALA A 159 10.53 -12.77 4.09
C ALA A 159 11.35 -13.74 3.20
N PHE A 160 12.67 -13.81 3.39
CA PHE A 160 13.57 -14.61 2.54
C PHE A 160 13.15 -16.08 2.45
N ARG A 161 12.64 -16.68 3.53
CA ARG A 161 12.16 -18.08 3.48
C ARG A 161 10.96 -18.31 2.57
N LEU A 162 10.16 -17.28 2.30
CA LEU A 162 8.98 -17.38 1.44
C LEU A 162 9.35 -17.23 -0.03
N TRP A 163 10.19 -16.24 -0.33
CA TRP A 163 10.48 -15.84 -1.71
C TRP A 163 11.85 -16.30 -2.22
N GLY A 164 12.75 -16.74 -1.34
CA GLY A 164 14.14 -17.11 -1.66
C GLY A 164 14.94 -16.02 -2.39
N ASP A 165 16.18 -16.36 -2.72
CA ASP A 165 16.85 -15.68 -3.83
C ASP A 165 16.14 -16.15 -5.13
N SER A 166 15.59 -15.28 -5.98
CA SER A 166 15.89 -13.85 -6.18
C SER A 166 14.68 -12.93 -6.21
N LYS A 167 13.51 -13.37 -5.76
CA LYS A 167 12.25 -12.82 -6.28
C LYS A 167 12.03 -11.35 -5.90
N TRP A 168 12.52 -10.93 -4.73
CA TRP A 168 12.58 -9.51 -4.36
C TRP A 168 13.56 -8.71 -5.25
N ALA A 169 14.75 -9.26 -5.51
CA ALA A 169 15.75 -8.63 -6.37
C ALA A 169 15.25 -8.40 -7.80
N GLU A 170 14.47 -9.32 -8.35
CA GLU A 170 13.90 -9.21 -9.70
C GLU A 170 13.04 -7.94 -9.88
N ILE A 171 12.13 -7.66 -8.92
CA ILE A 171 11.29 -6.46 -8.99
C ILE A 171 12.07 -5.19 -8.66
N TYR A 172 13.05 -5.29 -7.77
CA TYR A 172 13.96 -4.18 -7.47
C TYR A 172 14.80 -3.78 -8.70
N GLN A 173 15.36 -4.75 -9.44
CA GLN A 173 16.08 -4.49 -10.69
C GLN A 173 15.19 -3.78 -11.71
N TYR A 174 13.96 -4.24 -11.88
CA TYR A 174 12.99 -3.60 -12.76
C TYR A 174 12.71 -2.16 -12.36
N ASP A 175 12.48 -1.91 -11.07
CA ASP A 175 12.28 -0.57 -10.51
C ASP A 175 13.49 0.35 -10.76
N VAL A 176 14.70 -0.10 -10.42
CA VAL A 176 15.95 0.64 -10.65
C VAL A 176 16.13 0.98 -12.13
N TYR A 177 15.94 0.02 -13.03
CA TYR A 177 16.11 0.26 -14.47
C TYR A 177 15.09 1.25 -15.00
N LYS A 178 13.84 1.20 -14.51
CA LYS A 178 12.83 2.21 -14.86
C LYS A 178 13.18 3.59 -14.32
N ALA A 179 13.67 3.68 -13.08
CA ALA A 179 14.02 4.95 -12.45
C ALA A 179 15.23 5.63 -13.10
N LEU A 180 16.24 4.84 -13.52
CA LEU A 180 17.46 5.35 -14.15
C LEU A 180 17.36 5.49 -15.69
N GLY A 181 16.19 5.21 -16.28
CA GLY A 181 15.96 5.35 -17.73
C GLY A 181 16.61 4.25 -18.58
N TYR A 182 16.89 3.08 -18.01
CA TYR A 182 17.45 1.92 -18.72
C TYR A 182 16.34 1.08 -19.37
N ASP A 183 15.53 1.71 -20.21
CA ASP A 183 14.30 1.11 -20.74
C ASP A 183 14.51 -0.20 -21.52
N SER A 184 15.62 -0.32 -22.25
CA SER A 184 15.96 -1.58 -22.96
C SER A 184 16.26 -2.72 -22.00
N GLU A 185 16.95 -2.44 -20.90
CA GLU A 185 17.27 -3.43 -19.87
C GLU A 185 16.00 -3.79 -19.07
N ALA A 186 15.21 -2.80 -18.67
CA ALA A 186 13.92 -3.01 -18.01
C ALA A 186 13.00 -3.92 -18.83
N LYS A 187 12.91 -3.68 -20.14
CA LYS A 187 12.13 -4.53 -21.06
C LYS A 187 12.71 -5.95 -21.16
N ARG A 188 14.03 -6.10 -21.22
CA ARG A 188 14.71 -7.40 -21.29
C ARG A 188 14.40 -8.24 -20.05
N ILE A 189 14.64 -7.69 -18.86
CA ILE A 189 14.43 -8.43 -17.61
C ILE A 189 12.94 -8.70 -17.35
N TYR A 190 12.05 -7.76 -17.69
CA TYR A 190 10.60 -7.98 -17.62
C TYR A 190 10.19 -9.21 -18.44
N ASN A 191 10.60 -9.28 -19.70
CA ASN A 191 10.27 -10.41 -20.58
C ASN A 191 10.83 -11.73 -20.05
N SER A 192 12.00 -11.71 -19.41
CA SER A 192 12.59 -12.88 -18.77
C SER A 192 11.75 -13.31 -17.56
N PHE A 193 11.55 -12.42 -16.59
CA PHE A 193 10.94 -12.73 -15.30
C PHE A 193 9.45 -13.09 -15.40
N ILE A 194 8.72 -12.56 -16.38
CA ILE A 194 7.32 -12.99 -16.59
C ILE A 194 7.20 -14.45 -17.07
N SER A 195 8.28 -15.02 -17.61
CA SER A 195 8.30 -16.40 -18.11
C SER A 195 8.84 -17.41 -17.10
N THR A 196 9.43 -16.94 -16.00
CA THR A 196 10.05 -17.78 -14.98
C THR A 196 9.01 -18.27 -13.97
N SER A 197 8.94 -19.59 -13.78
CA SER A 197 8.14 -20.21 -12.72
C SER A 197 9.01 -20.89 -11.68
N GLU A 198 8.49 -20.96 -10.47
CA GLU A 198 9.12 -21.54 -9.30
C GLU A 198 8.27 -22.66 -8.73
N ASN A 199 8.91 -23.48 -7.88
CA ASN A 199 8.24 -24.52 -7.12
C ASN A 199 7.85 -24.10 -5.69
N PHE A 200 8.06 -22.84 -5.33
CA PHE A 200 7.72 -22.27 -4.04
C PHE A 200 6.84 -21.00 -4.19
N PRO A 201 5.85 -20.81 -3.29
CA PRO A 201 5.47 -21.73 -2.22
C PRO A 201 4.76 -22.99 -2.74
N ARG A 202 4.46 -23.04 -4.05
CA ARG A 202 3.98 -24.24 -4.75
C ARG A 202 4.49 -24.30 -6.19
N ALA A 203 4.45 -25.49 -6.78
CA ALA A 203 4.74 -25.71 -8.20
C ALA A 203 3.95 -24.76 -9.11
N GLY A 204 4.65 -24.14 -10.07
CA GLY A 204 4.07 -23.23 -11.04
C GLY A 204 3.78 -21.82 -10.52
N THR A 205 4.45 -21.40 -9.44
CA THR A 205 4.33 -20.02 -8.93
C THR A 205 5.15 -19.08 -9.81
N TYR A 206 4.55 -17.98 -10.27
CA TYR A 206 5.26 -16.92 -11.00
C TYR A 206 5.34 -15.68 -10.13
N TRP A 207 6.39 -15.56 -9.31
CA TRP A 207 6.54 -14.46 -8.35
C TRP A 207 6.53 -13.08 -9.00
N PHE A 208 7.32 -12.88 -10.05
CA PHE A 208 7.36 -11.61 -10.75
C PHE A 208 6.02 -11.32 -11.44
N LYS A 209 5.56 -12.23 -12.31
CA LYS A 209 4.37 -12.04 -13.14
C LYS A 209 3.07 -11.86 -12.36
N ASN A 210 2.83 -12.71 -11.36
CA ASN A 210 1.52 -12.82 -10.70
C ASN A 210 1.48 -12.11 -9.35
N TRP A 211 2.63 -11.68 -8.80
CA TRP A 211 2.69 -11.03 -7.49
C TRP A 211 3.42 -9.69 -7.52
N PHE A 212 4.74 -9.68 -7.64
CA PHE A 212 5.52 -8.45 -7.46
C PHE A 212 5.23 -7.39 -8.53
N TYR A 213 5.12 -7.77 -9.81
CA TYR A 213 4.81 -6.81 -10.87
C TYR A 213 3.38 -6.24 -10.73
N PRO A 214 2.32 -7.05 -10.50
CA PRO A 214 0.99 -6.52 -10.22
C PRO A 214 0.93 -5.63 -8.98
N VAL A 215 1.64 -5.95 -7.89
CA VAL A 215 1.75 -5.10 -6.70
C VAL A 215 2.39 -3.76 -7.09
N TYR A 216 3.53 -3.80 -7.78
CA TYR A 216 4.24 -2.61 -8.21
C TYR A 216 3.37 -1.74 -9.13
N ASP A 217 2.81 -2.30 -10.19
CA ASP A 217 2.18 -1.49 -11.22
C ASP A 217 0.83 -0.89 -10.78
N ASN A 218 0.08 -1.59 -9.93
CA ASN A 218 -1.27 -1.18 -9.54
C ASN A 218 -1.36 -0.51 -8.16
N TYR A 219 -0.36 -0.68 -7.28
CA TYR A 219 -0.48 -0.28 -5.87
C TYR A 219 0.59 0.72 -5.41
N GLY A 220 1.07 1.57 -6.32
CA GLY A 220 1.95 2.70 -5.97
C GLY A 220 3.44 2.46 -6.21
N LYS A 221 3.79 1.51 -7.08
CA LYS A 221 5.16 1.30 -7.59
C LYS A 221 6.17 1.10 -6.47
N ASN A 222 7.32 1.77 -6.53
CA ASN A 222 8.36 1.69 -5.51
C ASN A 222 7.88 2.10 -4.11
N GLN A 223 6.82 2.90 -4.00
CA GLN A 223 6.26 3.28 -2.70
C GLN A 223 5.58 2.10 -1.99
N ALA A 224 5.02 1.13 -2.73
CA ALA A 224 4.50 -0.10 -2.13
C ALA A 224 5.66 -0.94 -1.58
N LEU A 225 6.71 -1.09 -2.38
CA LEU A 225 7.89 -1.89 -2.03
C LEU A 225 8.60 -1.33 -0.79
N THR A 226 8.87 -0.03 -0.75
CA THR A 226 9.53 0.62 0.40
C THR A 226 8.69 0.55 1.68
N ARG A 227 7.36 0.72 1.58
CA ARG A 227 6.46 0.64 2.74
C ARG A 227 6.45 -0.74 3.39
N PHE A 228 6.63 -1.80 2.61
CA PHE A 228 6.73 -3.14 3.17
C PHE A 228 7.88 -3.24 4.18
N PHE A 229 9.09 -2.79 3.80
CA PHE A 229 10.25 -2.77 4.71
C PHE A 229 10.07 -1.82 5.89
N GLN A 230 9.42 -0.67 5.68
CA GLN A 230 9.09 0.26 6.77
C GLN A 230 8.15 -0.37 7.78
N LEU A 231 7.09 -1.05 7.33
CA LEU A 231 6.13 -1.75 8.19
C LEU A 231 6.81 -2.90 8.95
N LEU A 232 7.66 -3.69 8.29
CA LEU A 232 8.44 -4.74 8.96
C LEU A 232 9.32 -4.16 10.06
N ALA A 233 10.12 -3.13 9.75
CA ALA A 233 10.94 -2.47 10.75
C ALA A 233 10.08 -1.91 11.90
N GLN A 234 8.92 -1.32 11.60
CA GLN A 234 8.09 -0.69 12.62
C GLN A 234 7.39 -1.70 13.55
N TYR A 235 6.85 -2.78 13.00
CA TYR A 235 5.88 -3.62 13.71
C TYR A 235 6.30 -5.07 13.90
N PHE A 236 7.16 -5.62 13.03
CA PHE A 236 7.53 -7.03 13.13
C PHE A 236 8.58 -7.25 14.24
N PRO A 237 8.51 -8.36 15.00
CA PRO A 237 9.34 -8.55 16.20
C PRO A 237 10.85 -8.48 15.93
N ARG A 238 11.55 -7.64 16.70
CA ARG A 238 13.01 -7.48 16.68
C ARG A 238 13.60 -7.53 18.08
N ASN A 239 14.82 -8.04 18.21
CA ASN A 239 15.58 -7.97 19.44
C ASN A 239 16.19 -6.57 19.65
N SER A 240 16.80 -6.32 20.82
CA SER A 240 17.42 -5.03 21.15
C SER A 240 18.58 -4.63 20.24
N ALA A 241 19.20 -5.59 19.54
CA ALA A 241 20.27 -5.35 18.57
C ALA A 241 19.74 -5.05 17.15
N GLY A 242 18.43 -5.05 16.95
CA GLY A 242 17.75 -4.72 15.70
C GLY A 242 17.48 -5.90 14.76
N TYR A 243 17.79 -7.14 15.16
CA TYR A 243 17.53 -8.34 14.35
C TYR A 243 16.09 -8.78 14.46
N PHE A 244 15.47 -9.12 13.33
CA PHE A 244 14.21 -9.86 13.34
C PHE A 244 14.37 -11.19 14.09
N THR A 245 13.39 -11.53 14.93
CA THR A 245 13.51 -12.70 15.82
C THR A 245 12.96 -13.99 15.22
N ARG A 246 12.26 -13.90 14.08
CA ARG A 246 11.66 -15.02 13.36
C ARG A 246 11.38 -14.64 11.91
N ASP A 247 11.02 -15.62 11.08
CA ASP A 247 10.53 -15.39 9.71
C ASP A 247 9.02 -15.10 9.69
N LEU A 248 8.57 -14.51 8.59
CA LEU A 248 7.16 -14.37 8.24
C LEU A 248 6.59 -15.72 7.79
N ASN A 249 5.35 -16.00 8.18
CA ASN A 249 4.52 -16.94 7.47
C ASN A 249 3.77 -16.25 6.31
N MET A 250 3.06 -17.01 5.46
CA MET A 250 2.42 -16.46 4.26
C MET A 250 1.28 -15.50 4.61
N GLY A 251 0.50 -15.78 5.65
CA GLY A 251 -0.57 -14.88 6.08
C GLY A 251 -0.06 -13.53 6.58
N GLU A 252 1.02 -13.53 7.37
CA GLU A 252 1.70 -12.30 7.79
C GLU A 252 2.28 -11.55 6.61
N TYR A 253 2.95 -12.25 5.69
CA TYR A 253 3.50 -11.64 4.49
C TYR A 253 2.44 -10.90 3.69
N VAL A 254 1.30 -11.55 3.42
CA VAL A 254 0.19 -10.95 2.68
C VAL A 254 -0.44 -9.80 3.48
N HIS A 255 -0.55 -9.90 4.80
CA HIS A 255 -1.03 -8.80 5.65
C HIS A 255 -0.14 -7.56 5.59
N PHE A 256 1.18 -7.72 5.73
CA PHE A 256 2.13 -6.61 5.65
C PHE A 256 2.20 -6.01 4.24
N MET A 257 2.20 -6.85 3.20
CA MET A 257 2.13 -6.38 1.80
C MET A 257 0.81 -5.64 1.51
N SER A 258 -0.30 -6.08 2.10
CA SER A 258 -1.59 -5.39 1.99
C SER A 258 -1.55 -4.01 2.65
N GLY A 259 -0.93 -3.89 3.83
CA GLY A 259 -0.67 -2.60 4.47
C GLY A 259 0.21 -1.70 3.62
N ALA A 260 1.25 -2.26 3.01
CA ALA A 260 2.18 -1.54 2.15
C ALA A 260 1.51 -1.02 0.87
N ALA A 261 0.65 -1.84 0.27
CA ALA A 261 -0.19 -1.51 -0.90
C ALA A 261 -1.41 -0.64 -0.55
N LYS A 262 -1.73 -0.49 0.74
CA LYS A 262 -2.96 0.14 1.25
C LYS A 262 -4.24 -0.49 0.69
N ALA A 263 -4.19 -1.76 0.31
CA ALA A 263 -5.28 -2.52 -0.28
C ALA A 263 -5.24 -3.97 0.21
N ASP A 264 -6.38 -4.66 0.28
CA ASP A 264 -6.38 -6.09 0.62
C ASP A 264 -5.87 -6.91 -0.57
N LEU A 265 -4.64 -7.42 -0.46
CA LEU A 265 -4.00 -8.20 -1.51
C LEU A 265 -4.32 -9.70 -1.43
N LYS A 266 -5.21 -10.15 -0.54
CA LYS A 266 -5.55 -11.57 -0.40
C LYS A 266 -6.03 -12.18 -1.71
N SER A 267 -6.85 -11.46 -2.50
CA SER A 267 -7.33 -11.97 -3.79
C SER A 267 -6.18 -12.18 -4.77
N LEU A 268 -5.27 -11.20 -4.86
CA LEU A 268 -4.07 -11.30 -5.69
C LEU A 268 -3.17 -12.45 -5.22
N ALA A 269 -2.99 -12.59 -3.90
CA ALA A 269 -2.18 -13.64 -3.30
C ALA A 269 -2.78 -15.03 -3.56
N SER A 270 -4.11 -15.14 -3.52
CA SER A 270 -4.83 -16.37 -3.86
C SER A 270 -4.59 -16.79 -5.30
N GLY A 271 -4.56 -15.84 -6.23
CA GLY A 271 -4.22 -16.10 -7.63
C GLY A 271 -2.74 -16.49 -7.80
N ALA A 272 -1.83 -15.79 -7.12
CA ALA A 272 -0.39 -15.99 -7.26
C ALA A 272 0.09 -17.31 -6.61
N PHE A 273 -0.33 -17.57 -5.38
CA PHE A 273 0.22 -18.62 -4.51
C PHE A 273 -0.77 -19.75 -4.23
N GLY A 274 -2.03 -19.59 -4.62
CA GLY A 274 -3.12 -20.38 -4.04
C GLY A 274 -3.49 -19.89 -2.64
N TRP A 275 -4.63 -20.34 -2.12
CA TRP A 275 -5.06 -19.95 -0.77
C TRP A 275 -5.55 -21.15 0.01
N THR A 276 -4.72 -21.61 0.95
CA THR A 276 -5.03 -22.76 1.80
C THR A 276 -5.73 -22.31 3.08
N ASN A 277 -6.38 -23.25 3.78
CA ASN A 277 -6.94 -22.99 5.12
C ASN A 277 -5.86 -22.56 6.13
N GLU A 278 -4.62 -23.01 5.94
CA GLU A 278 -3.47 -22.58 6.74
C GLU A 278 -3.15 -21.10 6.50
N TYR A 279 -3.07 -20.66 5.24
CA TYR A 279 -2.84 -19.25 4.90
C TYR A 279 -3.98 -18.37 5.38
N GLU A 280 -5.23 -18.83 5.29
CA GLU A 280 -6.36 -18.11 5.88
C GLU A 280 -6.19 -17.93 7.39
N SER A 281 -5.83 -19.00 8.10
CA SER A 281 -5.67 -18.97 9.56
C SER A 281 -4.52 -18.04 9.96
N GLN A 282 -3.39 -18.12 9.26
CA GLN A 282 -2.24 -17.23 9.42
C GLN A 282 -2.62 -15.76 9.14
N TYR A 283 -3.37 -15.50 8.07
CA TYR A 283 -3.78 -14.14 7.68
C TYR A 283 -4.70 -13.50 8.71
N GLN A 284 -5.68 -14.25 9.22
CA GLN A 284 -6.56 -13.75 10.28
C GLN A 284 -5.82 -13.58 11.62
N ALA A 285 -4.81 -14.41 11.91
CA ALA A 285 -3.95 -14.24 13.08
C ALA A 285 -3.09 -12.97 12.95
N ALA A 286 -2.46 -12.76 11.79
CA ALA A 286 -1.65 -11.57 11.51
C ALA A 286 -2.44 -10.27 11.69
N ARG A 287 -3.67 -10.20 11.16
CA ARG A 287 -4.56 -9.04 11.34
C ARG A 287 -4.90 -8.73 12.80
N LYS A 288 -4.90 -9.75 13.66
CA LYS A 288 -5.13 -9.59 15.11
C LYS A 288 -3.86 -9.21 15.86
N GLU A 289 -2.71 -9.75 15.45
CA GLU A 289 -1.39 -9.48 16.06
C GLU A 289 -0.88 -8.07 15.69
N PHE A 290 -1.15 -7.61 14.47
CA PHE A 290 -0.68 -6.33 13.93
C PHE A 290 -1.83 -5.39 13.53
N PRO A 291 -2.78 -5.06 14.43
CA PRO A 291 -3.97 -4.27 14.09
C PRO A 291 -3.66 -2.83 13.65
N GLN A 292 -2.44 -2.34 13.87
CA GLN A 292 -1.96 -1.04 13.39
C GLN A 292 -1.75 -1.01 11.87
N ILE A 293 -1.62 -2.17 11.23
CA ILE A 293 -1.47 -2.31 9.79
C ILE A 293 -2.86 -2.45 9.17
N SER A 294 -3.45 -1.32 8.77
CA SER A 294 -4.80 -1.27 8.19
C SER A 294 -4.77 -1.06 6.68
N TYR A 295 -5.71 -1.67 5.97
CA TYR A 295 -5.88 -1.58 4.51
C TYR A 295 -7.28 -2.10 4.12
N GLY A 296 -7.66 -2.07 2.86
CA GLY A 296 -8.75 -2.96 2.37
C GLY A 296 -10.18 -2.64 2.85
N GLY A 297 -10.40 -1.60 3.64
CA GLY A 297 -11.67 -1.37 4.35
C GLY A 297 -11.65 -1.69 5.85
N ASP A 298 -10.47 -1.90 6.47
CA ASP A 298 -10.31 -1.86 7.94
C ASP A 298 -10.39 -0.42 8.50
N VAL A 299 -10.73 0.55 7.65
CA VAL A 299 -11.22 1.85 8.09
C VAL A 299 -12.63 1.64 8.60
N THR A 300 -12.80 1.64 9.92
CA THR A 300 -14.10 1.96 10.53
C THR A 300 -14.40 3.42 10.17
N ILE A 301 -14.93 3.63 8.96
CA ILE A 301 -15.54 4.92 8.64
C ILE A 301 -16.81 4.94 9.46
N SER A 302 -16.88 5.80 10.47
CA SER A 302 -18.14 6.02 11.20
C SER A 302 -19.22 6.56 10.23
N GLU A 303 -18.79 7.26 9.17
CA GLU A 303 -19.64 7.84 8.11
C GLU A 303 -18.87 7.95 6.77
N GLY A 304 -19.13 7.06 5.82
CA GLY A 304 -18.52 7.09 4.48
C GLY A 304 -18.79 5.85 3.62
N ALA A 305 -17.94 5.63 2.62
CA ALA A 305 -17.96 4.46 1.74
C ALA A 305 -16.56 3.93 1.44
N VAL A 306 -16.45 2.63 1.16
CA VAL A 306 -15.23 1.98 0.68
C VAL A 306 -15.42 1.60 -0.79
N PHE A 307 -14.46 2.01 -1.62
CA PHE A 307 -14.46 1.92 -3.07
C PHE A 307 -13.45 0.88 -3.52
N TYR A 308 -13.87 -0.09 -4.31
CA TYR A 308 -13.08 -1.28 -4.65
C TYR A 308 -12.78 -1.37 -6.14
N GLY A 309 -11.58 -1.85 -6.45
CA GLY A 309 -11.10 -2.00 -7.84
C GLY A 309 -11.71 -3.18 -8.59
N ASP A 310 -12.03 -4.25 -7.88
CA ASP A 310 -12.60 -5.45 -8.47
C ASP A 310 -14.01 -5.73 -7.94
N ALA A 311 -14.74 -6.59 -8.64
CA ALA A 311 -16.01 -7.11 -8.17
C ALA A 311 -15.84 -7.88 -6.85
N ASN A 312 -16.94 -8.02 -6.11
CA ASN A 312 -17.01 -8.70 -4.82
C ASN A 312 -16.03 -8.15 -3.78
N TYR A 313 -15.79 -6.84 -3.80
CA TYR A 313 -14.96 -6.11 -2.85
C TYR A 313 -13.47 -6.52 -2.88
N GLY A 314 -12.96 -6.87 -4.07
CA GLY A 314 -11.54 -7.15 -4.32
C GLY A 314 -10.77 -5.96 -4.88
N GLY A 315 -9.50 -6.18 -5.22
CA GLY A 315 -8.64 -5.16 -5.83
C GLY A 315 -8.20 -4.06 -4.86
N PHE A 316 -7.92 -2.87 -5.38
CA PHE A 316 -7.66 -1.71 -4.52
C PHE A 316 -8.88 -1.42 -3.64
N ALA A 317 -8.67 -0.81 -2.47
CA ALA A 317 -9.76 -0.38 -1.61
C ALA A 317 -9.45 1.00 -1.04
N VAL A 318 -10.35 1.97 -1.26
CA VAL A 318 -10.19 3.33 -0.75
C VAL A 318 -11.40 3.72 0.07
N ALA A 319 -11.19 4.13 1.31
CA ALA A 319 -12.25 4.68 2.15
C ALA A 319 -12.34 6.20 1.96
N LEU A 320 -13.51 6.70 1.59
CA LEU A 320 -13.81 8.12 1.52
C LEU A 320 -14.95 8.48 2.47
N GLY A 321 -14.77 9.58 3.20
CA GLY A 321 -15.85 10.19 3.97
C GLY A 321 -16.79 11.01 3.09
N VAL A 322 -17.73 11.71 3.73
CA VAL A 322 -18.63 12.66 3.07
C VAL A 322 -17.82 13.75 2.35
N GLY A 323 -18.13 13.98 1.08
CA GLY A 323 -17.41 14.95 0.26
C GLY A 323 -17.68 14.81 -1.23
N THR A 324 -17.09 15.71 -2.00
CA THR A 324 -17.11 15.70 -3.46
C THR A 324 -15.70 15.46 -3.96
N TYR A 325 -15.52 14.42 -4.77
CA TYR A 325 -14.22 13.97 -5.26
C TYR A 325 -14.26 14.01 -6.78
N ASN A 326 -13.67 15.05 -7.36
CA ASN A 326 -13.48 15.11 -8.81
C ASN A 326 -12.27 14.25 -9.19
N TYR A 327 -11.93 14.19 -10.48
CA TYR A 327 -10.89 13.32 -11.02
C TYR A 327 -9.57 13.40 -10.23
N ASN A 328 -9.06 14.61 -9.97
CA ASN A 328 -7.79 14.77 -9.28
C ASN A 328 -7.86 14.33 -7.80
N GLU A 329 -8.95 14.63 -7.10
CA GLU A 329 -9.12 14.20 -5.71
C GLU A 329 -9.28 12.67 -5.61
N MET A 330 -9.96 12.06 -6.57
CA MET A 330 -10.15 10.61 -6.66
C MET A 330 -8.80 9.88 -6.87
N ILE A 331 -8.02 10.31 -7.86
CA ILE A 331 -6.67 9.79 -8.12
C ILE A 331 -5.77 9.99 -6.90
N LYS A 332 -5.80 11.18 -6.28
CA LYS A 332 -5.03 11.49 -5.07
C LYS A 332 -5.42 10.62 -3.88
N ALA A 333 -6.69 10.24 -3.77
CA ALA A 333 -7.17 9.33 -2.74
C ALA A 333 -6.81 7.87 -3.00
N GLY A 334 -6.28 7.55 -4.19
CA GLY A 334 -5.85 6.20 -4.57
C GLY A 334 -6.90 5.39 -5.32
N ILE A 335 -7.93 6.03 -5.87
CA ILE A 335 -8.90 5.39 -6.78
C ILE A 335 -8.46 5.73 -8.22
N PRO A 336 -7.91 4.78 -8.99
CA PRO A 336 -7.57 5.01 -10.40
C PRO A 336 -8.81 5.27 -11.26
N ASN A 337 -8.64 6.05 -12.34
CA ASN A 337 -9.73 6.33 -13.28
C ASN A 337 -10.20 5.05 -13.95
N ASP A 338 -11.52 4.89 -14.11
CA ASP A 338 -12.10 3.77 -14.87
C ASP A 338 -11.65 2.40 -14.35
N LYS A 339 -11.52 2.26 -13.03
CA LYS A 339 -11.16 1.01 -12.35
C LYS A 339 -12.06 0.64 -11.19
N LEU A 340 -13.12 1.40 -10.92
CA LEU A 340 -14.01 1.09 -9.82
C LEU A 340 -15.01 0.00 -10.24
N SER A 341 -15.12 -1.06 -9.43
CA SER A 341 -15.97 -2.22 -9.74
C SER A 341 -16.95 -2.60 -8.64
N SER A 342 -16.70 -2.25 -7.37
CA SER A 342 -17.65 -2.49 -6.27
C SER A 342 -17.53 -1.45 -5.15
N VAL A 343 -18.58 -1.30 -4.34
CA VAL A 343 -18.66 -0.28 -3.29
C VAL A 343 -19.34 -0.83 -2.05
N LYS A 344 -18.78 -0.59 -0.86
CA LYS A 344 -19.47 -0.75 0.41
C LYS A 344 -19.85 0.62 0.98
N VAL A 345 -21.04 0.75 1.53
CA VAL A 345 -21.51 2.02 2.09
C VAL A 345 -21.99 1.82 3.52
N THR A 346 -21.64 2.78 4.38
CA THR A 346 -22.16 2.79 5.75
C THR A 346 -23.63 3.23 5.77
N PRO A 347 -24.46 2.76 6.73
CA PRO A 347 -25.84 3.24 6.86
C PRO A 347 -25.91 4.76 6.98
N GLY A 348 -26.82 5.38 6.23
CA GLY A 348 -26.97 6.84 6.13
C GLY A 348 -26.09 7.50 5.08
N ILE A 349 -25.37 6.73 4.27
CA ILE A 349 -24.55 7.26 3.17
C ILE A 349 -25.17 6.92 1.81
N LYS A 350 -25.13 7.93 0.95
CA LYS A 350 -25.36 7.82 -0.49
C LYS A 350 -24.07 8.11 -1.23
N VAL A 351 -23.70 7.22 -2.13
CA VAL A 351 -22.65 7.43 -3.11
C VAL A 351 -23.29 7.69 -4.47
N THR A 352 -22.86 8.74 -5.16
CA THR A 352 -23.17 8.95 -6.58
C THR A 352 -21.88 8.89 -7.37
N LEU A 353 -21.77 7.91 -8.27
CA LEU A 353 -20.66 7.78 -9.20
C LEU A 353 -21.02 8.43 -10.53
N TYR A 354 -20.05 9.08 -11.17
CA TYR A 354 -20.21 9.77 -12.45
C TYR A 354 -19.19 9.25 -13.46
N GLU A 355 -19.65 9.06 -14.69
CA GLU A 355 -18.86 8.50 -15.79
C GLU A 355 -17.74 9.45 -16.19
N ASP A 356 -18.02 10.76 -16.16
CA ASP A 356 -17.06 11.80 -16.52
C ASP A 356 -16.56 12.57 -15.29
N ALA A 357 -15.42 13.25 -15.48
CA ALA A 357 -14.95 14.27 -14.55
C ALA A 357 -15.96 15.41 -14.41
N ASN A 358 -15.80 16.21 -13.36
CA ASN A 358 -16.68 17.35 -13.01
C ASN A 358 -18.14 16.95 -12.78
N PHE A 359 -18.39 15.71 -12.35
CA PHE A 359 -19.73 15.17 -12.09
C PHE A 359 -20.65 15.16 -13.33
N GLY A 360 -20.06 14.93 -14.51
CA GLY A 360 -20.74 14.81 -15.79
C GLY A 360 -21.08 13.38 -16.19
N GLY A 361 -21.62 13.20 -17.40
CA GLY A 361 -21.88 11.89 -17.98
C GLY A 361 -23.01 11.09 -17.34
N GLY A 362 -23.04 9.78 -17.63
CA GLY A 362 -23.91 8.83 -16.94
C GLY A 362 -23.61 8.78 -15.45
N LYS A 363 -24.60 8.39 -14.64
CA LYS A 363 -24.42 8.24 -13.19
C LYS A 363 -25.13 7.03 -12.63
N VAL A 364 -24.60 6.49 -11.54
CA VAL A 364 -25.27 5.48 -10.71
C VAL A 364 -25.28 5.93 -9.24
N VAL A 365 -26.39 5.66 -8.56
CA VAL A 365 -26.59 5.98 -7.14
C VAL A 365 -26.57 4.69 -6.34
N ILE A 366 -25.81 4.69 -5.25
CA ILE A 366 -25.56 3.53 -4.39
C ILE A 366 -25.88 3.93 -2.95
N THR A 367 -26.79 3.19 -2.31
CA THR A 367 -27.24 3.40 -0.93
C THR A 367 -27.14 2.14 -0.07
N SER A 368 -26.61 1.05 -0.64
CA SER A 368 -26.32 -0.22 0.03
C SER A 368 -25.07 -0.85 -0.59
N ASP A 369 -24.45 -1.79 0.12
CA ASP A 369 -23.33 -2.57 -0.38
C ASP A 369 -23.65 -3.14 -1.78
N THR A 370 -22.77 -2.86 -2.73
CA THR A 370 -22.92 -3.21 -4.15
C THR A 370 -21.68 -4.00 -4.58
N ALA A 371 -21.83 -5.31 -4.65
CA ALA A 371 -20.74 -6.24 -4.97
C ALA A 371 -20.26 -6.14 -6.43
N TYR A 372 -21.06 -5.57 -7.34
CA TYR A 372 -20.65 -5.35 -8.73
C TYR A 372 -21.44 -4.20 -9.34
N LEU A 373 -20.77 -3.29 -10.03
CA LEU A 373 -21.36 -2.08 -10.62
C LEU A 373 -22.11 -2.32 -11.95
N GLY A 374 -22.08 -3.55 -12.48
CA GLY A 374 -22.83 -3.89 -13.69
C GLY A 374 -22.35 -3.07 -14.90
N ASP A 375 -23.28 -2.44 -15.61
CA ASP A 375 -22.97 -1.60 -16.78
C ASP A 375 -22.13 -0.37 -16.45
N PHE A 376 -22.01 -0.01 -15.17
CA PHE A 376 -21.18 1.10 -14.69
C PHE A 376 -19.76 0.68 -14.25
N ASN A 377 -19.42 -0.61 -14.38
CA ASN A 377 -18.11 -1.13 -14.02
C ASN A 377 -17.01 -0.42 -14.81
N ASP A 378 -15.91 -0.04 -14.14
CA ASP A 378 -14.74 0.58 -14.76
C ASP A 378 -15.05 1.85 -15.56
N LYS A 379 -16.01 2.67 -15.09
CA LYS A 379 -16.39 3.93 -15.75
C LYS A 379 -16.30 5.16 -14.86
N THR A 380 -15.97 5.02 -13.58
CA THR A 380 -16.03 6.15 -12.66
C THR A 380 -14.87 7.10 -12.86
N SER A 381 -15.17 8.39 -13.14
CA SER A 381 -14.19 9.48 -13.25
C SER A 381 -14.41 10.61 -12.22
N SER A 382 -15.55 10.66 -11.55
CA SER A 382 -15.78 11.50 -10.37
C SER A 382 -16.90 10.94 -9.49
N LEU A 383 -16.93 11.32 -8.20
CA LEU A 383 -17.93 10.80 -7.26
C LEU A 383 -18.32 11.78 -6.16
N LYS A 384 -19.49 11.57 -5.57
CA LYS A 384 -19.98 12.28 -4.39
C LYS A 384 -20.38 11.29 -3.31
N VAL A 385 -20.03 11.60 -2.08
CA VAL A 385 -20.43 10.87 -0.87
C VAL A 385 -21.24 11.83 -0.01
N GLU A 386 -22.51 11.52 0.23
CA GLU A 386 -23.46 12.41 0.89
C GLU A 386 -24.17 11.68 2.04
N ARG A 387 -24.58 12.43 3.07
CA ARG A 387 -25.46 11.90 4.12
C ARG A 387 -26.92 11.91 3.67
N ILE A 388 -27.65 10.84 3.96
CA ILE A 388 -29.09 10.70 3.78
C ILE A 388 -29.72 10.06 5.04
N PRO A 389 -31.04 10.20 5.28
CA PRO A 389 -31.69 9.55 6.41
C PRO A 389 -31.52 8.03 6.42
N ALA A 390 -31.33 7.46 7.61
CA ALA A 390 -31.25 6.03 7.84
C ALA A 390 -32.23 5.58 8.91
N PHE A 391 -32.90 4.46 8.65
CA PHE A 391 -33.96 3.89 9.48
C PHE A 391 -33.49 2.55 10.02
N TYR A 392 -33.70 2.32 11.32
CA TYR A 392 -33.20 1.16 12.04
C TYR A 392 -34.34 0.43 12.73
N VAL A 393 -34.30 -0.90 12.69
CA VAL A 393 -35.32 -1.73 13.31
C VAL A 393 -35.21 -1.79 14.83
N ASP A 394 -34.02 -1.54 15.38
CA ASP A 394 -33.81 -1.49 16.83
C ASP A 394 -33.48 -0.08 17.30
N ALA A 395 -33.73 0.17 18.59
CA ALA A 395 -33.32 1.41 19.24
C ALA A 395 -31.78 1.55 19.27
N ASN A 396 -31.32 2.81 19.37
CA ASN A 396 -29.91 3.20 19.40
C ASN A 396 -29.13 2.84 18.12
N TYR A 397 -29.79 2.91 16.96
CA TYR A 397 -29.20 2.71 15.63
C TYR A 397 -28.61 1.30 15.44
N LYS A 398 -29.32 0.29 15.94
CA LYS A 398 -28.93 -1.12 15.89
C LYS A 398 -29.85 -1.91 14.96
N GLY A 399 -29.49 -3.17 14.76
CA GLY A 399 -30.26 -4.08 13.92
C GLY A 399 -30.12 -3.78 12.44
N ASN A 400 -31.03 -4.34 11.65
CA ASN A 400 -31.12 -4.06 10.23
C ASN A 400 -31.39 -2.57 9.97
N SER A 401 -30.81 -2.02 8.91
CA SER A 401 -30.94 -0.61 8.58
C SER A 401 -31.07 -0.37 7.09
N VAL A 402 -31.83 0.66 6.73
CA VAL A 402 -32.04 1.08 5.35
C VAL A 402 -31.88 2.59 5.23
N SER A 403 -31.16 3.03 4.21
CA SER A 403 -30.97 4.46 3.90
C SER A 403 -31.92 4.86 2.78
N LEU A 404 -32.69 5.95 2.98
CA LEU A 404 -33.66 6.43 2.00
C LEU A 404 -33.36 7.87 1.59
N GLU A 405 -33.54 8.16 0.31
CA GLU A 405 -33.44 9.51 -0.22
C GLU A 405 -34.69 10.35 0.10
N ALA A 406 -34.67 11.63 -0.27
CA ALA A 406 -35.88 12.45 -0.20
C ALA A 406 -36.97 11.85 -1.11
N GLY A 407 -38.19 11.75 -0.60
CA GLY A 407 -39.28 11.07 -1.27
C GLY A 407 -40.43 10.72 -0.34
N SER A 408 -41.42 10.05 -0.91
CA SER A 408 -42.59 9.56 -0.21
C SER A 408 -42.64 8.05 -0.39
N TYR A 409 -42.64 7.31 0.73
CA TYR A 409 -42.54 5.85 0.75
C TYR A 409 -43.75 5.29 1.51
N ASN A 410 -44.56 4.50 0.81
CA ASN A 410 -45.67 3.79 1.42
C ASN A 410 -45.22 2.40 1.90
N VAL A 411 -46.07 1.67 2.63
CA VAL A 411 -45.73 0.37 3.22
C VAL A 411 -45.11 -0.61 2.21
N ALA A 412 -45.65 -0.65 0.99
CA ALA A 412 -45.14 -1.51 -0.07
C ALA A 412 -43.70 -1.13 -0.49
N ASP A 413 -43.40 0.18 -0.56
CA ASP A 413 -42.06 0.68 -0.89
C ASP A 413 -41.07 0.36 0.23
N LEU A 414 -41.48 0.54 1.49
CA LEU A 414 -40.68 0.25 2.66
C LEU A 414 -40.29 -1.23 2.70
N ILE A 415 -41.27 -2.12 2.53
CA ILE A 415 -41.03 -3.57 2.48
C ILE A 415 -40.10 -3.92 1.31
N ALA A 416 -40.33 -3.35 0.12
CA ALA A 416 -39.47 -3.59 -1.05
C ALA A 416 -38.03 -3.09 -0.83
N LYS A 417 -37.83 -2.08 0.02
CA LYS A 417 -36.51 -1.57 0.43
C LYS A 417 -35.91 -2.33 1.63
N GLY A 418 -36.62 -3.30 2.19
CA GLY A 418 -36.13 -4.12 3.30
C GLY A 418 -36.44 -3.57 4.70
N ILE A 419 -37.38 -2.64 4.81
CA ILE A 419 -37.93 -2.17 6.10
C ILE A 419 -39.26 -2.90 6.33
N PRO A 420 -39.36 -3.83 7.29
CA PRO A 420 -40.63 -4.46 7.63
C PRO A 420 -41.66 -3.43 8.10
N ASN A 421 -42.96 -3.72 7.87
CA ASN A 421 -44.01 -2.88 8.42
C ASN A 421 -43.91 -2.84 9.96
N ASP A 422 -44.21 -1.69 10.56
CA ASP A 422 -44.31 -1.56 12.02
C ASP A 422 -43.04 -2.04 12.74
N SER A 423 -41.87 -1.62 12.25
CA SER A 423 -40.57 -2.09 12.79
C SER A 423 -39.54 -1.00 13.08
N ILE A 424 -39.83 0.27 12.77
CA ILE A 424 -38.85 1.34 12.97
C ILE A 424 -38.80 1.75 14.43
N SER A 425 -37.61 1.62 15.03
CA SER A 425 -37.34 1.98 16.43
C SER A 425 -36.42 3.20 16.57
N SER A 426 -35.54 3.46 15.61
CA SER A 426 -34.66 4.64 15.62
C SER A 426 -34.32 5.16 14.22
N VAL A 427 -34.00 6.45 14.11
CA VAL A 427 -33.78 7.14 12.84
C VAL A 427 -32.61 8.11 12.95
N LYS A 428 -31.66 8.05 12.01
CA LYS A 428 -30.68 9.12 11.81
C LYS A 428 -31.20 10.10 10.77
N VAL A 429 -31.19 11.39 11.10
CA VAL A 429 -31.68 12.47 10.24
C VAL A 429 -30.57 13.52 10.09
N PRO A 430 -29.80 13.47 9.00
CA PRO A 430 -28.76 14.45 8.74
C PRO A 430 -29.33 15.87 8.64
N SER A 431 -28.50 16.87 8.96
CA SER A 431 -28.87 18.27 8.75
C SER A 431 -29.32 18.53 7.31
N GLY A 432 -30.36 19.34 7.15
CA GLY A 432 -31.00 19.61 5.85
C GLY A 432 -32.08 18.59 5.45
N TYR A 433 -32.47 17.69 6.36
CA TYR A 433 -33.59 16.77 6.18
C TYR A 433 -34.67 16.94 7.25
N LYS A 434 -35.90 16.69 6.84
CA LYS A 434 -37.05 16.47 7.70
C LYS A 434 -37.67 15.13 7.35
N VAL A 435 -37.79 14.25 8.34
CA VAL A 435 -38.45 12.95 8.20
C VAL A 435 -39.79 13.03 8.93
N THR A 436 -40.86 12.57 8.29
CA THR A 436 -42.17 12.39 8.91
C THR A 436 -42.55 10.92 8.83
N LEU A 437 -42.70 10.29 9.98
CA LEU A 437 -43.20 8.93 10.12
C LEU A 437 -44.72 8.97 10.27
N TYR A 438 -45.44 8.03 9.66
CA TYR A 438 -46.89 7.90 9.74
C TYR A 438 -47.28 6.49 10.22
N GLU A 439 -48.23 6.43 11.14
CA GLU A 439 -48.73 5.20 11.75
C GLU A 439 -49.43 4.29 10.73
N HIS A 440 -50.04 4.89 9.72
CA HIS A 440 -50.76 4.14 8.69
C HIS A 440 -50.14 4.36 7.32
N LYS A 441 -50.50 3.47 6.39
CA LYS A 441 -50.22 3.63 4.96
C LYS A 441 -50.83 4.92 4.41
N ASP A 442 -50.41 5.31 3.22
CA ASP A 442 -50.95 6.48 2.49
C ASP A 442 -50.80 7.81 3.27
N PHE A 443 -49.80 7.90 4.16
CA PHE A 443 -49.46 9.07 4.98
C PHE A 443 -50.61 9.53 5.90
N GLN A 444 -51.31 8.56 6.50
CA GLN A 444 -52.45 8.78 7.41
C GLN A 444 -52.12 8.37 8.86
N GLY A 445 -53.06 8.62 9.77
CA GLY A 445 -52.95 8.26 11.18
C GLY A 445 -52.13 9.25 12.00
N ALA A 446 -51.65 8.83 13.17
CA ALA A 446 -50.71 9.63 13.93
C ALA A 446 -49.41 9.82 13.14
N SER A 447 -48.73 10.96 13.33
CA SER A 447 -47.47 11.24 12.65
C SER A 447 -46.43 11.81 13.61
N LYS A 448 -45.15 11.57 13.29
CA LYS A 448 -44.01 12.05 14.07
C LYS A 448 -42.98 12.69 13.16
N VAL A 449 -42.69 13.96 13.41
CA VAL A 449 -41.70 14.74 12.65
C VAL A 449 -40.36 14.69 13.37
N LEU A 450 -39.30 14.32 12.64
CA LEU A 450 -37.93 14.22 13.10
C LEU A 450 -37.03 15.15 12.26
N LEU A 451 -36.25 15.99 12.94
CA LEU A 451 -35.32 16.97 12.34
C LEU A 451 -33.85 16.70 12.69
N ALA A 452 -33.61 15.69 13.53
CA ALA A 452 -32.29 15.30 13.99
C ALA A 452 -32.30 13.80 14.34
N ASP A 453 -31.10 13.26 14.54
CA ASP A 453 -30.89 11.89 15.00
C ASP A 453 -31.73 11.59 16.25
N THR A 454 -32.52 10.52 16.16
CA THR A 454 -33.49 10.10 17.15
C THR A 454 -33.19 8.66 17.52
N SER A 455 -32.51 8.45 18.65
CA SER A 455 -32.05 7.12 19.09
C SER A 455 -33.18 6.21 19.53
N TYR A 456 -34.36 6.76 19.81
CA TYR A 456 -35.59 6.02 20.03
C TYR A 456 -36.78 6.87 19.60
N VAL A 457 -37.65 6.33 18.75
CA VAL A 457 -38.82 7.06 18.26
C VAL A 457 -39.91 7.23 19.32
N GLY A 458 -39.74 6.69 20.52
CA GLY A 458 -40.66 6.83 21.66
C GLY A 458 -41.74 5.75 21.71
N ASP A 459 -42.23 5.43 22.90
CA ASP A 459 -43.26 4.39 23.13
C ASP A 459 -44.56 4.66 22.35
N ASP A 460 -44.81 5.93 22.03
CA ASP A 460 -45.94 6.37 21.23
C ASP A 460 -45.86 5.89 19.77
N PHE A 461 -44.65 5.69 19.23
CA PHE A 461 -44.40 5.47 17.81
C PHE A 461 -43.52 4.26 17.47
N ASN A 462 -42.91 3.63 18.47
CA ASN A 462 -42.06 2.46 18.29
C ASN A 462 -42.84 1.34 17.61
N ASP A 463 -42.27 0.76 16.54
CA ASP A 463 -42.87 -0.36 15.81
C ASP A 463 -44.30 -0.05 15.33
N LYS A 464 -44.53 1.17 14.83
CA LYS A 464 -45.83 1.59 14.27
C LYS A 464 -45.76 2.25 12.89
N THR A 465 -44.56 2.45 12.35
CA THR A 465 -44.41 3.20 11.10
C THR A 465 -44.82 2.34 9.90
N SER A 466 -45.82 2.81 9.17
CA SER A 466 -46.33 2.18 7.94
C SER A 466 -46.13 3.05 6.67
N SER A 467 -45.85 4.36 6.80
CA SER A 467 -45.41 5.18 5.66
C SER A 467 -44.52 6.35 6.11
N ILE A 468 -43.67 6.84 5.20
CA ILE A 468 -42.62 7.83 5.50
C ILE A 468 -42.58 8.91 4.43
N LYS A 469 -42.50 10.17 4.86
CA LYS A 469 -42.18 11.30 3.98
C LYS A 469 -40.83 11.90 4.38
N ILE A 470 -39.94 12.08 3.40
CA ILE A 470 -38.59 12.63 3.59
C ILE A 470 -38.45 13.86 2.70
N GLU A 471 -38.20 15.01 3.31
CA GLU A 471 -38.11 16.30 2.63
C GLU A 471 -36.75 16.94 2.89
N ARG A 472 -36.21 17.63 1.89
CA ARG A 472 -35.09 18.55 2.11
C ARG A 472 -35.62 19.82 2.77
N VAL A 473 -34.88 20.31 3.76
CA VAL A 473 -35.16 21.57 4.44
C VAL A 473 -33.92 22.46 4.36
N ASN A 474 -34.15 23.76 4.13
CA ASN A 474 -33.07 24.74 3.98
C ASN A 474 -32.62 25.30 5.33
#